data_AF-A0A523UW88-F1
#
_entry.id   AF-A0A523UW88-F1
#
_cell.length_a   1.000
_cell.length_b   1.000
_cell.length_c   1.000
_cell.angle_alpha   90.00
_cell.angle_beta   90.00
_cell.angle_gamma   90.00
#
_symmetry.space_group_name_H-M   'P 1'
#
loop_
_entity.id
_entity.type
_entity.pdbx_description
1 polymer ?
#
loop_
_entity_poly.entity_id
_entity_poly.type
_entity_poly.pdbx_seq_one_letter_code
_entity_poly.pdbx_strand_id
1 'polypeptide(L)'
;PRSLRPLDIETIIASVKKTGRLVVAHQAVKTCGVGAEITALVQERAFDHLDAPIQRVATPDVIIPVNRNLEKGVFPQEEQIVAAVKAVL
;
A
#
# COMPACT_ATOMS: atom_id res chain seq x y z
N PRO A 1 1.77 3.86 8.39
CA PRO A 1 1.88 5.16 9.08
C PRO A 1 1.34 5.02 10.52
N ARG A 2 1.73 5.91 11.44
CA ARG A 2 1.21 5.89 12.82
C ARG A 2 -0.21 6.46 12.93
N SER A 3 -0.51 7.49 12.14
CA SER A 3 -1.82 8.15 12.10
C SER A 3 -2.37 8.13 10.69
N LEU A 4 -3.67 7.83 10.55
CA LEU A 4 -4.40 7.98 9.28
C LEU A 4 -5.08 9.34 9.16
N ARG A 5 -5.44 9.94 10.29
CA ARG A 5 -6.06 11.26 10.35
C ARG A 5 -5.57 12.02 11.59
N PRO A 6 -4.84 13.13 11.42
CA PRO A 6 -4.23 13.57 10.16
C PRO A 6 -3.16 12.58 9.69
N LEU A 7 -3.07 12.36 8.38
CA LEU A 7 -1.99 11.58 7.76
C LEU A 7 -0.75 12.48 7.63
N ASP A 8 0.40 11.98 8.06
CA ASP A 8 1.69 12.61 7.78
C ASP A 8 2.13 12.31 6.34
N ILE A 9 1.48 13.01 5.40
CA ILE A 9 1.70 12.83 3.96
C ILE A 9 3.02 13.46 3.50
N GLU A 10 3.50 14.49 4.19
CA GLU A 10 4.75 15.19 3.82
C GLU A 10 5.96 14.27 3.98
N THR A 11 6.02 13.48 5.06
CA THR A 11 7.08 12.47 5.24
C THR A 11 7.05 11.42 4.13
N ILE A 12 5.86 10.98 3.70
CA ILE A 12 5.72 9.99 2.62
C ILE A 12 6.21 10.59 1.30
N ILE A 13 5.80 11.81 0.96
CA ILE A 13 6.20 12.49 -0.27
C ILE A 13 7.72 12.70 -0.32
N ALA A 14 8.32 13.18 0.78
CA ALA A 14 9.77 13.36 0.84
C ALA A 14 10.53 12.03 0.56
N SER A 15 10.02 10.92 1.10
CA SER A 15 10.58 9.59 0.84
C SER A 15 10.39 9.14 -0.61
N VAL A 16 9.20 9.37 -1.19
CA VAL A 16 8.92 9.03 -2.61
C VAL A 16 9.82 9.83 -3.54
N LYS A 17 9.95 11.14 -3.33
CA LYS A 17 10.85 11.99 -4.14
C LYS A 17 12.31 11.53 -4.13
N LYS A 18 12.75 10.91 -3.03
CA LYS A 18 14.11 10.34 -2.89
C LYS A 18 14.27 8.98 -3.58
N THR A 19 13.23 8.15 -3.57
CA THR A 19 13.32 6.72 -3.96
C THR A 19 12.69 6.41 -5.32
N GLY A 20 11.85 7.31 -5.80
CA GLY A 20 11.09 7.19 -7.04
C GLY A 20 9.98 6.13 -7.02
N ARG A 21 9.74 5.47 -5.88
CA ARG A 21 8.92 4.25 -5.80
C ARG A 21 8.07 4.25 -4.53
N LEU A 22 6.91 3.60 -4.59
CA LEU A 22 6.04 3.40 -3.43
C LEU A 22 5.34 2.05 -3.47
N VAL A 23 5.40 1.35 -2.34
CA VAL A 23 4.56 0.18 -2.04
C VAL A 23 3.78 0.47 -0.76
N VAL A 24 2.46 0.33 -0.81
CA VAL A 24 1.59 0.49 0.36
C VAL A 24 1.06 -0.86 0.79
N ALA A 25 1.33 -1.26 2.04
CA ALA A 25 0.86 -2.51 2.62
C ALA A 25 -0.13 -2.25 3.78
N HIS A 26 -1.30 -2.89 3.78
CA HIS A 26 -2.29 -2.80 4.86
C HIS A 26 -3.26 -3.98 4.89
N GLN A 27 -3.88 -4.28 6.03
CA GLN A 27 -4.81 -5.41 6.18
C GLN A 27 -6.27 -5.11 5.81
N ALA A 28 -6.65 -3.84 5.62
CA ALA A 28 -7.98 -3.53 5.07
C ALA A 28 -8.13 -4.08 3.64
N VAL A 29 -9.37 -4.19 3.17
CA VAL A 29 -9.68 -4.57 1.78
C VAL A 29 -9.05 -3.58 0.80
N LYS A 30 -8.69 -4.09 -0.39
CA LYS A 30 -7.98 -3.32 -1.40
C LYS A 30 -8.84 -2.17 -1.93
N THR A 31 -10.13 -2.40 -2.15
CA THR A 31 -11.04 -1.36 -2.63
C THR A 31 -11.45 -0.44 -1.48
N CYS A 32 -11.38 0.88 -1.70
CA CYS A 32 -11.69 1.91 -0.70
C CYS A 32 -10.89 1.82 0.62
N GLY A 33 -9.82 1.03 0.67
CA GLY A 33 -8.91 0.96 1.81
C GLY A 33 -7.97 2.16 1.88
N VAL A 34 -7.26 2.29 2.99
CA VAL A 34 -6.28 3.38 3.24
C VAL A 34 -5.23 3.53 2.14
N GLY A 35 -4.84 2.43 1.49
CA GLY A 35 -3.89 2.47 0.40
C GLY A 35 -4.39 3.24 -0.82
N ALA A 36 -5.71 3.35 -1.02
CA ALA A 36 -6.27 4.17 -2.08
C ALA A 36 -6.00 5.66 -1.83
N GLU A 37 -6.26 6.15 -0.62
CA GLU A 37 -6.04 7.55 -0.23
C GLU A 37 -4.56 7.94 -0.29
N ILE A 38 -3.68 7.10 0.27
CA ILE A 38 -2.23 7.35 0.21
C ILE A 38 -1.74 7.41 -1.24
N THR A 39 -2.23 6.50 -2.09
CA THR A 39 -1.85 6.46 -3.51
C THR A 39 -2.34 7.70 -4.24
N ALA A 40 -3.59 8.13 -4.02
CA ALA A 40 -4.15 9.32 -4.64
C ALA A 40 -3.36 10.58 -4.26
N LEU A 41 -3.07 10.76 -2.96
CA LEU A 41 -2.31 11.92 -2.49
C LEU A 41 -0.87 11.96 -3.03
N VAL A 42 -0.20 10.81 -3.13
CA VAL A 42 1.14 10.74 -3.71
C VAL A 42 1.10 11.01 -5.20
N GLN A 43 0.09 10.48 -5.90
CA GLN A 43 -0.14 10.75 -7.31
C GLN A 43 -0.40 12.24 -7.56
N GLU A 44 -1.17 12.92 -6.72
CA GLU A 44 -1.43 14.37 -6.87
C GLU A 44 -0.19 15.23 -6.62
N ARG A 45 0.67 14.84 -5.67
CA ARG A 45 1.74 15.72 -5.14
C ARG A 45 3.16 15.34 -5.56
N ALA A 46 3.35 14.16 -6.13
CA ALA A 46 4.67 13.62 -6.44
C ALA A 46 4.70 12.74 -7.71
N PHE A 47 3.71 12.86 -8.61
CA PHE A 47 3.66 12.05 -9.83
C PHE A 47 4.94 12.10 -10.66
N ASP A 48 5.48 13.29 -10.90
CA ASP A 48 6.68 13.47 -11.74
C ASP A 48 7.94 12.82 -11.15
N HIS A 49 7.89 12.40 -9.88
CA HIS A 49 8.99 11.72 -9.21
C HIS A 49 8.83 10.19 -9.20
N LEU A 50 7.72 9.63 -9.71
CA LEU A 50 7.51 8.18 -9.72
C LEU A 50 8.17 7.54 -10.95
N ASP A 51 9.13 6.64 -10.71
CA ASP A 51 9.81 5.84 -11.74
C ASP A 51 8.99 4.58 -12.11
N ALA A 52 8.04 4.19 -11.27
CA ALA A 52 7.25 2.97 -11.40
C ALA A 52 5.84 3.16 -10.82
N PRO A 53 4.83 2.38 -11.29
CA PRO A 53 3.48 2.46 -10.75
C PRO A 53 3.44 2.05 -9.27
N ILE A 54 2.68 2.81 -8.47
CA ILE A 54 2.49 2.53 -7.04
C ILE A 54 1.82 1.15 -6.87
N GLN A 55 2.44 0.28 -6.07
CA GLN A 55 1.86 -1.02 -5.73
C GLN A 55 1.10 -0.96 -4.40
N ARG A 56 -0.03 -1.68 -4.34
CA ARG A 56 -0.86 -1.81 -3.13
C ARG A 56 -1.02 -3.28 -2.77
N VAL A 57 -0.45 -3.66 -1.63
CA VAL A 57 -0.56 -5.00 -1.04
C VAL A 57 -1.62 -4.94 0.05
N ALA A 58 -2.76 -5.55 -0.22
CA ALA A 58 -3.93 -5.46 0.65
C ALA A 58 -4.73 -6.76 0.59
N THR A 59 -5.60 -6.93 1.58
CA THR A 59 -6.56 -8.03 1.61
C THR A 59 -7.46 -7.96 0.36
N PRO A 60 -7.73 -9.07 -0.33
CA PRO A 60 -8.65 -9.10 -1.46
C PRO A 60 -10.07 -8.71 -1.01
N ASP A 61 -10.90 -8.28 -1.97
CA ASP A 61 -12.27 -7.85 -1.71
C ASP A 61 -13.20 -9.06 -1.49
N VAL A 62 -12.99 -9.75 -0.38
CA VAL A 62 -13.71 -10.96 0.02
C VAL A 62 -14.18 -10.86 1.47
N ILE A 63 -15.19 -11.64 1.82
CA ILE A 63 -15.58 -11.84 3.22
C ILE A 63 -14.45 -12.60 3.91
N ILE A 64 -13.98 -12.09 5.04
CA ILE A 64 -12.94 -12.74 5.83
C ILE A 64 -13.48 -14.07 6.38
N PRO A 65 -12.89 -15.22 6.04
CA PRO A 65 -13.33 -16.51 6.55
C PRO A 65 -13.06 -16.64 8.05
N VAL A 66 -13.94 -17.30 8.79
CA VAL A 66 -13.73 -17.61 10.22
C VAL A 66 -12.79 -18.79 10.46
N ASN A 67 -12.56 -19.62 9.44
CA ASN A 67 -11.59 -20.70 9.53
C ASN A 67 -10.18 -20.11 9.58
N ARG A 68 -9.43 -20.38 10.66
CA ARG A 68 -8.09 -19.80 10.90
C ARG A 68 -7.10 -20.00 9.75
N ASN A 69 -7.15 -21.12 9.04
CA ASN A 69 -6.23 -21.37 7.94
C ASN A 69 -6.60 -20.54 6.71
N LEU A 70 -7.89 -20.40 6.44
CA LEU A 70 -8.40 -19.56 5.34
C LEU A 70 -8.24 -18.07 5.66
N GLU A 71 -8.47 -17.65 6.90
CA GLU A 71 -8.26 -16.28 7.38
C GLU A 71 -6.82 -15.83 7.15
N LYS A 72 -5.84 -16.64 7.57
CA LYS A 72 -4.42 -16.35 7.36
C LYS A 72 -4.06 -16.20 5.88
N GLY A 73 -4.67 -17.01 5.01
CA GLY A 73 -4.43 -16.95 3.57
C GLY A 73 -5.00 -15.70 2.88
N VAL A 74 -5.91 -14.98 3.55
CA VAL A 74 -6.57 -13.79 3.00
C VAL A 74 -5.80 -12.50 3.37
N PHE A 75 -5.16 -12.46 4.54
CA PHE A 75 -4.34 -11.31 4.91
C PHE A 75 -3.01 -11.25 4.16
N PRO A 76 -2.52 -10.04 3.82
CA PRO A 76 -1.20 -9.84 3.24
C PRO A 76 -0.07 -10.53 4.03
N GLN A 77 0.77 -11.26 3.31
CA GLN A 77 1.95 -11.94 3.83
C GLN A 77 3.25 -11.26 3.36
N GLU A 78 4.34 -11.58 4.04
CA GLU A 78 5.68 -11.00 3.78
C GLU A 78 6.12 -11.24 2.34
N GLU A 79 5.87 -12.44 1.80
CA GLU A 79 6.24 -12.80 0.43
C GLU A 79 5.55 -11.91 -0.60
N GLN A 80 4.31 -11.51 -0.34
CA GLN A 80 3.55 -10.62 -1.22
C GLN A 80 4.11 -9.19 -1.19
N ILE A 81 4.56 -8.73 -0.02
CA ILE A 81 5.23 -7.43 0.12
C ILE A 81 6.57 -7.44 -0.64
N VAL A 82 7.38 -8.50 -0.46
CA VAL A 82 8.65 -8.66 -1.16
C VAL A 82 8.44 -8.73 -2.67
N ALA A 83 7.43 -9.47 -3.14
CA ALA A 83 7.10 -9.55 -4.56
C ALA A 83 6.70 -8.18 -5.14
N ALA A 84 5.87 -7.43 -4.41
CA ALA A 84 5.46 -6.08 -4.82
C ALA A 84 6.64 -5.09 -4.88
N VAL A 85 7.57 -5.16 -3.92
CA VAL A 85 8.79 -4.36 -3.93
C VAL A 85 9.66 -4.73 -5.13
N LYS A 86 9.89 -6.03 -5.39
CA LYS A 86 10.67 -6.48 -6.55
C LYS A 86 10.05 -6.07 -7.89
N ALA A 87 8.73 -5.97 -7.98
CA ALA A 87 8.04 -5.56 -9.20
C ALA A 87 8.22 -4.08 -9.56
N VAL A 88 8.67 -3.23 -8.62
CA VAL A 88 8.88 -1.79 -8.83
C VAL A 88 10.35 -1.36 -8.80
N LEU A 89 11.28 -2.27 -8.53
CA LEU A 89 12.72 -1.99 -8.54
C LEU A 89 13.23 -1.80 -9.98
#